data_AF-A0A6J3QSB7-F1
#
_entry.id   AF-A0A6J3QSB7-F1
#
_cell.length_a   1.000
_cell.length_b   1.000
_cell.length_c   1.000
_cell.angle_alpha   90.00
_cell.angle_beta   90.00
_cell.angle_gamma   90.00
#
_symmetry.space_group_name_H-M   'P 1'
#
loop_
_entity.id
_entity.type
_entity.pdbx_description
1 polymer ?
#
loop_
_entity_poly.entity_id
_entity_poly.type
_entity_poly.pdbx_seq_one_letter_code
_entity_poly.pdbx_strand_id
1 'polypeptide(L)'
;MGRSEGEPCLQVQVSQDMEKERETLQAWKERVEHELDVVVAFWLEHSHDQEHGGFFTCLGRDGQVYDDLKYVWLQGRQVWMYCRLYRKLERFRRPELLNAAKAGGEFLLRYARVAPPAKKCAFVLTRDGRPVKVQRTIFSECFYTMAMNELWRVTGDAQYQSEAVEMMDQIVHWVREDPSGLGRPQLPGAPAAESMAVPMMLLSLVEQLGEADDELAGSYAELGDWCARRILRHVQRGGQAVLENVSEDGEGLSGCLGRHQNPGHALEAGWFLLRHAVRRGDPKLRAHVIDKFLLLPFRSGWDPDHGGLFYFQDADGLCPTQLEWAMKLWWPHSEAMIAFLMGYSESGDSALLNIFYQVAEYTFRQRYLQSHPRQDSPLKQGTRSSKGITCYKVTWQFRDPEYGEWFGYLNREGKIALTIKGGPFKGCFHVPRCLAMCEEMLSDLLSRLAPASAPAPALSARSPPADPARRGAE
;
A
#
# COMPACT_ATOMS: atom_id res chain seq x y z
N MET A 1 20.59 -57.39 4.27
CA MET A 1 19.76 -56.76 3.23
C MET A 1 18.50 -56.24 3.91
N GLY A 2 18.13 -54.97 3.91
CA GLY A 2 18.78 -53.76 3.40
C GLY A 2 18.50 -52.60 4.34
N ARG A 3 19.46 -51.67 4.47
CA ARG A 3 19.24 -50.36 5.07
C ARG A 3 18.83 -49.41 3.94
N SER A 4 17.88 -48.54 4.25
CA SER A 4 17.32 -47.52 3.37
C SER A 4 18.36 -46.45 3.00
N GLU A 5 18.84 -46.47 1.77
CA GLU A 5 19.75 -45.45 1.21
C GLU A 5 19.01 -44.28 0.53
N GLY A 6 17.86 -43.85 1.08
CA GLY A 6 16.98 -42.85 0.43
C GLY A 6 16.84 -41.48 1.12
N GLU A 7 17.30 -41.32 2.37
CA GLU A 7 16.97 -40.13 3.20
C GLU A 7 17.97 -38.96 3.21
N PRO A 8 19.29 -39.09 2.98
CA PRO A 8 20.23 -37.97 3.12
C PRO A 8 20.07 -36.86 2.08
N CYS A 9 19.67 -37.19 0.85
CA CYS A 9 19.63 -36.25 -0.28
C CYS A 9 18.47 -35.25 -0.17
N LEU A 10 17.31 -35.69 0.34
CA LEU A 10 16.13 -34.84 0.55
C LEU A 10 16.35 -33.81 1.67
N GLN A 11 17.00 -34.20 2.78
CA GLN A 11 17.27 -33.27 3.88
C GLN A 11 18.29 -32.18 3.51
N VAL A 12 19.31 -32.52 2.73
CA VAL A 12 20.29 -31.54 2.22
C VAL A 12 19.63 -30.56 1.24
N GLN A 13 18.76 -31.04 0.34
CA GLN A 13 18.05 -30.20 -0.61
C GLN A 13 17.11 -29.21 0.09
N VAL A 14 16.32 -29.68 1.07
CA VAL A 14 15.42 -28.81 1.86
C VAL A 14 16.21 -27.77 2.64
N SER A 15 17.36 -28.12 3.23
CA SER A 15 18.21 -27.15 3.94
C SER A 15 18.77 -26.07 3.01
N GLN A 16 19.15 -26.44 1.77
CA GLN A 16 19.67 -25.48 0.78
C GLN A 16 18.58 -24.55 0.24
N ASP A 17 17.38 -25.07 0.01
CA ASP A 17 16.24 -24.28 -0.47
C ASP A 17 15.80 -23.26 0.58
N MET A 18 15.79 -23.63 1.86
CA MET A 18 15.49 -22.73 2.99
C MET A 18 16.53 -21.62 3.15
N GLU A 19 17.82 -21.94 2.99
CA GLU A 19 18.90 -20.96 3.08
C GLU A 19 18.81 -19.93 1.95
N LYS A 20 18.53 -20.40 0.72
CA LYS A 20 18.32 -19.53 -0.44
C LYS A 20 17.09 -18.63 -0.31
N GLU A 21 15.98 -19.14 0.24
CA GLU A 21 14.80 -18.32 0.51
C GLU A 21 15.13 -17.23 1.54
N ARG A 22 15.81 -17.59 2.63
CA ARG A 22 16.25 -16.63 3.66
C ARG A 22 17.14 -15.53 3.07
N GLU A 23 18.13 -15.88 2.25
CA GLU A 23 18.99 -14.90 1.58
C GLU A 23 18.19 -13.96 0.67
N THR A 24 17.22 -14.50 -0.07
CA THR A 24 16.38 -13.73 -0.98
C THR A 24 15.47 -12.77 -0.22
N LEU A 25 14.85 -13.22 0.88
CA LEU A 25 14.02 -12.37 1.75
C LEU A 25 14.85 -11.27 2.42
N GLN A 26 16.05 -11.60 2.89
CA GLN A 26 16.99 -10.62 3.47
C GLN A 26 17.37 -9.54 2.45
N ALA A 27 17.71 -9.93 1.22
CA ALA A 27 18.02 -8.98 0.16
C ALA A 27 16.82 -8.09 -0.18
N TRP A 28 15.59 -8.63 -0.18
CA TRP A 28 14.39 -7.81 -0.38
C TRP A 28 14.12 -6.85 0.76
N LYS A 29 14.34 -7.29 2.01
CA LYS A 29 14.18 -6.44 3.19
C LYS A 29 15.09 -5.22 3.09
N GLU A 30 16.37 -5.44 2.82
CA GLU A 30 17.36 -4.36 2.66
C GLU A 30 17.01 -3.41 1.52
N ARG A 31 16.50 -3.92 0.39
CA ARG A 31 16.05 -3.10 -0.74
C ARG A 31 14.88 -2.20 -0.37
N VAL A 32 13.84 -2.73 0.29
CA VAL A 32 12.66 -1.93 0.65
C VAL A 32 12.96 -0.96 1.79
N GLU A 33 13.84 -1.33 2.72
CA GLU A 33 14.32 -0.45 3.80
C GLU A 33 15.03 0.78 3.23
N HIS A 34 16.01 0.55 2.34
CA HIS A 34 16.75 1.62 1.71
C HIS A 34 15.84 2.50 0.83
N GLU A 35 14.95 1.88 0.06
CA GLU A 35 14.00 2.62 -0.76
C GLU A 35 13.06 3.47 0.09
N LEU A 36 12.60 2.96 1.24
CA LEU A 36 11.74 3.72 2.16
C LEU A 36 12.45 5.01 2.63
N ASP A 37 13.73 4.91 2.96
CA ASP A 37 14.54 6.07 3.37
C ASP A 37 14.63 7.10 2.23
N VAL A 38 14.87 6.65 1.00
CA VAL A 38 14.95 7.50 -0.20
C VAL A 38 13.61 8.22 -0.46
N VAL A 39 12.49 7.50 -0.43
CA VAL A 39 11.18 8.12 -0.72
C VAL A 39 10.74 9.07 0.38
N VAL A 40 11.00 8.72 1.66
CA VAL A 40 10.66 9.60 2.79
C VAL A 40 11.52 10.87 2.76
N ALA A 41 12.81 10.77 2.42
CA ALA A 41 13.68 11.93 2.24
C ALA A 41 13.13 12.90 1.20
N PHE A 42 12.68 12.42 0.03
CA PHE A 42 12.06 13.26 -1.00
C PHE A 42 10.88 14.07 -0.47
N TRP A 43 9.95 13.44 0.26
CA TRP A 43 8.79 14.16 0.80
C TRP A 43 9.18 15.15 1.89
N LEU A 44 10.15 14.83 2.74
CA LEU A 44 10.61 15.74 3.80
C LEU A 44 11.27 16.99 3.24
N GLU A 45 12.02 16.86 2.15
CA GLU A 45 12.73 17.98 1.55
C GLU A 45 11.79 18.90 0.74
N HIS A 46 10.87 18.32 -0.02
CA HIS A 46 10.18 19.07 -1.09
C HIS A 46 8.72 19.43 -0.80
N SER A 47 8.05 18.74 0.14
CA SER A 47 6.60 18.89 0.28
C SER A 47 6.15 19.84 1.36
N HIS A 48 6.99 20.24 2.31
CA HIS A 48 6.51 20.97 3.49
C HIS A 48 6.20 22.43 3.17
N ASP A 49 4.96 22.86 3.42
CA ASP A 49 4.61 24.27 3.37
C ASP A 49 4.80 24.90 4.76
N GLN A 50 6.00 25.43 5.00
CA GLN A 50 6.34 26.05 6.28
C GLN A 50 5.57 27.34 6.57
N GLU A 51 4.98 27.97 5.54
CA GLU A 51 4.30 29.27 5.66
C GLU A 51 2.81 29.10 6.04
N HIS A 52 2.11 28.19 5.37
CA HIS A 52 0.67 27.98 5.60
C HIS A 52 0.32 26.67 6.32
N GLY A 53 1.28 25.78 6.53
CA GLY A 53 1.04 24.42 7.00
C GLY A 53 0.51 23.50 5.89
N GLY A 54 0.43 22.20 6.19
CA GLY A 54 0.16 21.18 5.19
C GLY A 54 1.31 20.98 4.21
N PHE A 55 1.00 20.33 3.09
CA PHE A 55 1.99 19.80 2.16
C PHE A 55 1.67 20.12 0.70
N PHE A 56 2.69 20.48 -0.07
CA PHE A 56 2.66 20.45 -1.52
C PHE A 56 2.76 19.02 -2.02
N THR A 57 1.80 18.65 -2.88
CA THR A 57 1.79 17.33 -3.52
C THR A 57 2.05 17.43 -5.01
N CYS A 58 1.80 18.57 -5.63
CA CYS A 58 2.12 18.83 -7.02
C CYS A 58 3.61 19.08 -7.21
N LEU A 59 4.38 17.99 -7.14
CA LEU A 59 5.84 17.97 -7.23
C LEU A 59 6.30 17.37 -8.57
N GLY A 60 7.17 18.10 -9.26
CA GLY A 60 7.83 17.69 -10.50
C GLY A 60 8.78 16.52 -10.28
N ARG A 61 9.49 16.12 -11.35
CA ARG A 61 10.45 15.01 -11.29
C ARG A 61 11.54 15.23 -10.23
N ASP A 62 12.01 16.46 -10.15
CA ASP A 62 13.09 16.96 -9.32
C ASP A 62 12.62 17.53 -7.97
N GLY A 63 11.35 17.32 -7.62
CA GLY A 63 10.78 17.85 -6.37
C GLY A 63 10.30 19.29 -6.45
N GLN A 64 10.45 19.99 -7.59
CA GLN A 64 9.95 21.36 -7.69
C GLN A 64 8.42 21.42 -7.64
N VAL A 65 7.90 22.36 -6.86
CA VAL A 65 6.45 22.60 -6.74
C VAL A 65 5.96 23.24 -8.05
N TYR A 66 5.04 22.59 -8.75
CA TYR A 66 4.43 23.12 -9.98
C TYR A 66 3.01 23.67 -9.78
N ASP A 67 2.39 23.40 -8.62
CA ASP A 67 1.07 23.90 -8.22
C ASP A 67 0.98 23.89 -6.68
N ASP A 68 0.33 24.89 -6.08
CA ASP A 68 0.29 25.09 -4.63
C ASP A 68 -1.04 24.63 -3.97
N LEU A 69 -1.95 24.06 -4.76
CA LEU A 69 -3.21 23.50 -4.26
C LEU A 69 -2.98 22.36 -3.25
N LYS A 70 -3.83 22.31 -2.23
CA LYS A 70 -3.79 21.34 -1.13
C LYS A 70 -4.91 20.31 -1.31
N TYR A 71 -4.56 19.13 -1.78
CA TYR A 71 -5.51 18.00 -1.95
C TYR A 71 -5.76 17.30 -0.62
N VAL A 72 -6.97 17.41 -0.07
CA VAL A 72 -7.30 16.99 1.31
C VAL A 72 -7.03 15.50 1.55
N TRP A 73 -7.27 14.64 0.55
CA TRP A 73 -6.91 13.23 0.63
C TRP A 73 -5.43 13.04 0.95
N LEU A 74 -4.58 13.77 0.21
CA LEU A 74 -3.14 13.62 0.29
C LEU A 74 -2.56 14.31 1.54
N GLN A 75 -3.21 15.38 2.02
CA GLN A 75 -2.90 15.96 3.33
C GLN A 75 -3.10 14.93 4.44
N GLY A 76 -4.31 14.34 4.53
CA GLY A 76 -4.63 13.36 5.56
C GLY A 76 -3.72 12.13 5.48
N ARG A 77 -3.50 11.62 4.26
CA ARG A 77 -2.59 10.50 4.01
C ARG A 77 -1.14 10.78 4.45
N GLN A 78 -0.62 11.97 4.19
CA GLN A 78 0.77 12.30 4.55
C GLN A 78 0.94 12.51 6.07
N VAL A 79 -0.03 13.14 6.73
CA VAL A 79 -0.08 13.19 8.21
C VAL A 79 -0.07 11.78 8.78
N TRP A 80 -0.99 10.93 8.31
CA TRP A 80 -1.07 9.52 8.72
C TRP A 80 0.28 8.81 8.51
N MET A 81 0.89 8.96 7.33
CA MET A 81 2.14 8.28 6.98
C MET A 81 3.29 8.70 7.91
N TYR A 82 3.43 9.98 8.20
CA TYR A 82 4.50 10.49 9.06
C TYR A 82 4.34 10.01 10.51
N CYS A 83 3.12 10.10 11.07
CA CYS A 83 2.84 9.58 12.41
C CYS A 83 3.08 8.06 12.50
N ARG A 84 2.64 7.31 11.47
CA ARG A 84 2.81 5.86 11.40
C ARG A 84 4.28 5.46 11.41
N LEU A 85 5.09 6.08 10.55
CA LEU A 85 6.54 5.85 10.52
C LEU A 85 7.18 6.21 11.85
N TYR A 86 6.86 7.39 12.39
CA TYR A 86 7.43 7.89 13.65
C TYR A 86 7.25 6.92 14.83
N ARG A 87 6.08 6.25 14.91
CA ARG A 87 5.81 5.32 16.03
C ARG A 87 6.24 3.88 15.78
N LYS A 88 6.23 3.41 14.52
CA LYS A 88 6.49 2.01 14.17
C LYS A 88 7.96 1.72 13.89
N LEU A 89 8.69 2.66 13.28
CA LEU A 89 10.05 2.45 12.83
C LEU A 89 11.00 3.42 13.54
N GLU A 90 11.91 2.88 14.36
CA GLU A 90 12.79 3.69 15.23
C GLU A 90 13.60 4.72 14.42
N ARG A 91 14.08 4.37 13.22
CA ARG A 91 14.86 5.29 12.37
C ARG A 91 14.08 6.51 11.88
N PHE A 92 12.74 6.46 11.93
CA PHE A 92 11.87 7.58 11.59
C PHE A 92 11.32 8.32 12.81
N ARG A 93 11.69 7.93 14.04
CA ARG A 93 11.32 8.64 15.27
C ARG A 93 12.12 9.94 15.43
N ARG A 94 11.90 10.87 14.51
CA ARG A 94 12.61 12.14 14.43
C ARG A 94 11.66 13.32 14.65
N PRO A 95 12.07 14.38 15.37
CA PRO A 95 11.25 15.56 15.60
C PRO A 95 10.72 16.20 14.31
N GLU A 96 11.51 16.20 13.24
CA GLU A 96 11.13 16.78 11.95
C GLU A 96 9.85 16.13 11.38
N LEU A 97 9.71 14.80 11.46
CA LEU A 97 8.50 14.10 11.01
C LEU A 97 7.28 14.47 11.86
N LEU A 98 7.45 14.43 13.18
CA LEU A 98 6.34 14.71 14.10
C LEU A 98 5.87 16.17 13.99
N ASN A 99 6.80 17.11 13.89
CA ASN A 99 6.47 18.53 13.72
C ASN A 99 5.74 18.78 12.40
N ALA A 100 6.20 18.18 11.30
CA ALA A 100 5.52 18.27 10.01
C ALA A 100 4.13 17.61 10.05
N ALA A 101 3.98 16.45 10.71
CA ALA A 101 2.68 15.79 10.88
C ALA A 101 1.70 16.65 11.67
N LYS A 102 2.15 17.27 12.78
CA LYS A 102 1.35 18.21 13.57
C LYS A 102 0.93 19.41 12.73
N ALA A 103 1.85 20.03 11.99
CA ALA A 103 1.53 21.17 11.12
C ALA A 103 0.49 20.81 10.04
N GLY A 104 0.58 19.60 9.46
CA GLY A 104 -0.44 19.09 8.55
C GLY A 104 -1.79 18.81 9.23
N GLY A 105 -1.77 18.29 10.47
CA GLY A 105 -2.95 18.10 11.31
C GLY A 105 -3.68 19.40 11.61
N GLU A 106 -2.93 20.43 12.04
CA GLU A 106 -3.48 21.76 12.32
C GLU A 106 -4.10 22.38 11.05
N PHE A 107 -3.44 22.23 9.89
CA PHE A 107 -4.01 22.67 8.62
C PHE A 107 -5.35 21.98 8.32
N LEU A 108 -5.44 20.67 8.54
CA LEU A 108 -6.69 19.91 8.37
C LEU A 108 -7.79 20.34 9.35
N LEU A 109 -7.48 20.47 10.64
CA LEU A 109 -8.43 20.90 11.67
C LEU A 109 -9.08 22.25 11.32
N ARG A 110 -8.25 23.18 10.82
CA ARG A 110 -8.66 24.55 10.50
C ARG A 110 -9.44 24.68 9.20
N TYR A 111 -9.06 23.92 8.16
CA TYR A 111 -9.49 24.21 6.80
C TYR A 111 -10.17 23.06 6.06
N ALA A 112 -10.05 21.81 6.52
CA ALA A 112 -10.60 20.68 5.76
C ALA A 112 -12.13 20.76 5.60
N ARG A 113 -12.83 21.12 6.69
CA ARG A 113 -14.29 21.25 6.71
C ARG A 113 -14.75 22.51 5.95
N VAL A 114 -15.67 22.34 5.00
CA VAL A 114 -16.12 23.41 4.09
C VAL A 114 -16.93 24.48 4.83
N ALA A 115 -17.81 24.06 5.74
CA ALA A 115 -18.70 24.93 6.47
C ALA A 115 -18.95 24.40 7.90
N PRO A 116 -17.98 24.53 8.83
CA PRO A 116 -18.19 24.17 10.23
C PRO A 116 -19.46 24.85 10.80
N PRO A 117 -20.28 24.15 11.61
CA PRO A 117 -19.99 22.87 12.26
C PRO A 117 -20.21 21.62 11.39
N ALA A 118 -20.66 21.75 10.13
CA ALA A 118 -20.82 20.60 9.25
C ALA A 118 -19.48 19.89 9.00
N LYS A 119 -19.52 18.56 9.02
CA LYS A 119 -18.32 17.71 8.91
C LYS A 119 -17.81 17.51 7.49
N LYS A 120 -18.58 17.91 6.47
CA LYS A 120 -18.20 17.71 5.06
C LYS A 120 -16.88 18.42 4.77
N CYS A 121 -15.90 17.64 4.32
CA CYS A 121 -14.59 18.13 3.91
C CYS A 121 -14.57 18.51 2.43
N ALA A 122 -13.72 19.50 2.12
CA ALA A 122 -13.34 19.79 0.75
C ALA A 122 -12.53 18.64 0.16
N PHE A 123 -12.47 18.57 -1.16
CA PHE A 123 -11.53 17.72 -1.89
C PHE A 123 -10.21 18.48 -2.15
N VAL A 124 -10.31 19.75 -2.53
CA VAL A 124 -9.15 20.63 -2.78
C VAL A 124 -9.34 21.95 -2.07
N LEU A 125 -8.27 22.43 -1.46
CA LEU A 125 -8.13 23.76 -0.89
C LEU A 125 -7.05 24.54 -1.66
N THR A 126 -7.12 25.86 -1.63
CA THR A 126 -5.98 26.71 -1.99
C THR A 126 -4.82 26.50 -1.00
N ARG A 127 -3.62 27.00 -1.33
CA ARG A 127 -2.46 26.96 -0.43
C ARG A 127 -2.78 27.46 0.98
N ASP A 128 -3.54 28.55 1.06
CA ASP A 128 -3.98 29.23 2.29
C ASP A 128 -5.23 28.63 2.95
N GLY A 129 -5.78 27.52 2.43
CA GLY A 129 -6.84 26.77 3.09
C GLY A 129 -8.28 27.13 2.67
N ARG A 130 -8.49 27.91 1.61
CA ARG A 130 -9.85 28.20 1.11
C ARG A 130 -10.38 27.06 0.24
N PRO A 131 -11.64 26.62 0.40
CA PRO A 131 -12.18 25.52 -0.38
C PRO A 131 -12.33 25.86 -1.86
N VAL A 132 -11.75 25.01 -2.73
CA VAL A 132 -11.79 25.14 -4.19
C VAL A 132 -12.78 24.14 -4.80
N LYS A 133 -12.76 22.89 -4.32
CA LYS A 133 -13.59 21.82 -4.85
C LYS A 133 -14.08 20.93 -3.74
N VAL A 134 -15.35 20.56 -3.79
CA VAL A 134 -15.96 19.55 -2.91
C VAL A 134 -16.32 18.34 -3.76
N GLN A 135 -15.91 17.15 -3.32
CA GLN A 135 -16.37 15.90 -3.91
C GLN A 135 -17.52 15.33 -3.08
N ARG A 136 -18.56 14.84 -3.76
CA ARG A 136 -19.77 14.25 -3.15
C ARG A 136 -19.54 12.78 -2.77
N THR A 137 -18.49 12.55 -2.01
CA THR A 137 -17.98 11.25 -1.51
C THR A 137 -17.51 11.42 -0.06
N ILE A 138 -17.15 10.32 0.59
CA ILE A 138 -16.66 10.27 1.98
C ILE A 138 -15.12 10.28 2.09
N PHE A 139 -14.41 10.26 0.97
CA PHE A 139 -12.98 9.89 0.97
C PHE A 139 -12.08 10.95 1.63
N SER A 140 -12.41 12.24 1.53
CA SER A 140 -11.65 13.28 2.23
C SER A 140 -11.78 13.11 3.75
N GLU A 141 -12.96 12.75 4.19
CA GLU A 141 -13.31 12.51 5.58
C GLU A 141 -12.63 11.24 6.10
N CYS A 142 -12.57 10.16 5.31
CA CYS A 142 -11.83 8.97 5.69
C CYS A 142 -10.35 9.29 5.97
N PHE A 143 -9.67 9.99 5.06
CA PHE A 143 -8.25 10.32 5.28
C PHE A 143 -8.04 11.39 6.36
N TYR A 144 -9.02 12.24 6.62
CA TYR A 144 -9.04 13.12 7.80
C TYR A 144 -9.08 12.30 9.09
N THR A 145 -10.03 11.36 9.22
CA THR A 145 -10.15 10.47 10.40
C THR A 145 -8.86 9.69 10.63
N MET A 146 -8.26 9.12 9.57
CA MET A 146 -6.99 8.40 9.67
C MET A 146 -5.86 9.29 10.24
N ALA A 147 -5.75 10.51 9.73
CA ALA A 147 -4.75 11.49 10.17
C ALA A 147 -4.94 11.88 11.64
N MET A 148 -6.17 12.21 12.02
CA MET A 148 -6.50 12.60 13.40
C MET A 148 -6.24 11.44 14.37
N ASN A 149 -6.63 10.20 14.03
CA ASN A 149 -6.36 9.06 14.89
C ASN A 149 -4.85 8.80 15.08
N GLU A 150 -4.04 8.87 14.03
CA GLU A 150 -2.58 8.71 14.17
C GLU A 150 -1.93 9.87 14.95
N LEU A 151 -2.41 11.10 14.79
CA LEU A 151 -1.93 12.24 15.58
C LEU A 151 -2.20 12.05 17.06
N TRP A 152 -3.39 11.58 17.44
CA TRP A 152 -3.69 11.19 18.81
C TRP A 152 -2.69 10.15 19.32
N ARG A 153 -2.43 9.08 18.55
CA ARG A 153 -1.50 8.00 18.96
C ARG A 153 -0.08 8.46 19.25
N VAL A 154 0.41 9.51 18.57
CA VAL A 154 1.78 10.01 18.75
C VAL A 154 1.89 11.21 19.69
N THR A 155 0.76 11.82 20.09
CA THR A 155 0.75 13.02 20.95
C THR A 155 0.04 12.83 22.28
N GLY A 156 -0.91 11.90 22.36
CA GLY A 156 -1.84 11.77 23.48
C GLY A 156 -2.90 12.86 23.58
N ASP A 157 -3.01 13.76 22.59
CA ASP A 157 -3.98 14.85 22.61
C ASP A 157 -5.38 14.34 22.27
N ALA A 158 -6.30 14.46 23.25
CA ALA A 158 -7.67 13.99 23.14
C ALA A 158 -8.49 14.74 22.07
N GLN A 159 -8.11 15.97 21.68
CA GLN A 159 -8.79 16.70 20.61
C GLN A 159 -8.76 15.91 19.30
N TYR A 160 -7.61 15.33 18.95
CA TYR A 160 -7.47 14.53 17.73
C TYR A 160 -8.29 13.24 17.79
N GLN A 161 -8.40 12.61 18.98
CA GLN A 161 -9.23 11.42 19.15
C GLN A 161 -10.71 11.75 18.93
N SER A 162 -11.20 12.83 19.54
CA SER A 162 -12.59 13.28 19.38
C SER A 162 -12.90 13.63 17.93
N GLU A 163 -12.02 14.39 17.24
CA GLU A 163 -12.19 14.71 15.82
C GLU A 163 -12.19 13.46 14.92
N ALA A 164 -11.41 12.44 15.26
CA ALA A 164 -11.41 11.17 14.52
C ALA A 164 -12.72 10.40 14.71
N VAL A 165 -13.18 10.21 15.95
CA VAL A 165 -14.38 9.43 16.27
C VAL A 165 -15.64 10.14 15.77
N GLU A 166 -15.78 11.44 16.02
CA GLU A 166 -16.94 12.20 15.52
C GLU A 166 -17.04 12.19 13.98
N MET A 167 -15.89 12.22 13.29
CA MET A 167 -15.88 12.11 11.83
C MET A 167 -16.21 10.67 11.39
N MET A 168 -15.71 9.65 12.10
CA MET A 168 -16.06 8.25 11.83
C MET A 168 -17.57 8.03 11.92
N ASP A 169 -18.20 8.48 13.00
CA ASP A 169 -19.64 8.36 13.21
C ASP A 169 -20.43 9.02 12.08
N GLN A 170 -19.99 10.20 11.64
CA GLN A 170 -20.59 10.90 10.52
C GLN A 170 -20.45 10.13 9.20
N ILE A 171 -19.28 9.52 8.94
CA ILE A 171 -19.05 8.70 7.74
C ILE A 171 -19.97 7.48 7.77
N VAL A 172 -20.08 6.80 8.93
CA VAL A 172 -20.97 5.64 9.10
C VAL A 172 -22.43 6.04 8.82
N HIS A 173 -22.89 7.16 9.39
CA HIS A 173 -24.22 7.69 9.12
C HIS A 173 -24.45 7.97 7.63
N TRP A 174 -23.50 8.62 6.94
CA TRP A 174 -23.64 8.89 5.50
C TRP A 174 -23.71 7.63 4.63
N VAL A 175 -23.02 6.56 5.04
CA VAL A 175 -22.98 5.31 4.27
C VAL A 175 -24.17 4.40 4.57
N ARG A 176 -24.57 4.28 5.84
CA ARG A 176 -25.56 3.29 6.28
C ARG A 176 -26.97 3.83 6.41
N GLU A 177 -27.12 5.14 6.60
CA GLU A 177 -28.40 5.72 7.00
C GLU A 177 -28.86 6.80 6.02
N ASP A 178 -28.07 7.84 5.80
CA ASP A 178 -28.48 8.97 4.97
C ASP A 178 -27.33 9.62 4.17
N PRO A 179 -27.25 9.37 2.85
CA PRO A 179 -26.23 9.99 1.99
C PRO A 179 -26.54 11.46 1.64
N SER A 180 -27.67 12.03 2.09
CA SER A 180 -28.10 13.39 1.74
C SER A 180 -27.05 14.45 2.09
N GLY A 181 -26.32 14.27 3.20
CA GLY A 181 -25.24 15.15 3.62
C GLY A 181 -24.03 15.19 2.67
N LEU A 182 -23.92 14.23 1.74
CA LEU A 182 -22.92 14.24 0.67
C LEU A 182 -23.37 15.09 -0.53
N GLY A 183 -24.64 15.50 -0.58
CA GLY A 183 -25.18 16.40 -1.60
C GLY A 183 -25.39 15.75 -2.97
N ARG A 184 -25.59 14.43 -3.04
CA ARG A 184 -25.79 13.68 -4.29
C ARG A 184 -27.23 13.13 -4.38
N PRO A 185 -28.24 13.95 -4.74
CA PRO A 185 -29.59 13.43 -4.97
C PRO A 185 -29.55 12.39 -6.09
N GLN A 186 -30.16 11.23 -5.85
CA GLN A 186 -30.23 10.17 -6.84
C GLN A 186 -31.15 10.61 -7.98
N LEU A 187 -30.62 10.62 -9.21
CA LEU A 187 -31.40 10.91 -10.40
C LEU A 187 -32.17 9.64 -10.80
N PRO A 188 -33.40 9.76 -11.34
CA PRO A 188 -34.25 8.60 -11.64
C PRO A 188 -33.66 7.64 -12.68
N GLY A 189 -32.72 8.10 -13.51
CA GLY A 189 -32.01 7.26 -14.48
C GLY A 189 -30.70 6.65 -13.97
N ALA A 190 -30.25 7.00 -12.76
CA ALA A 190 -29.01 6.48 -12.19
C ALA A 190 -29.29 5.18 -11.42
N PRO A 191 -28.66 4.04 -11.80
CA PRO A 191 -28.83 2.81 -11.04
C PRO A 191 -28.30 2.99 -9.61
N ALA A 192 -28.98 2.37 -8.65
CA ALA A 192 -28.43 2.21 -7.30
C ALA A 192 -27.25 1.24 -7.39
N ALA A 193 -26.04 1.75 -7.17
CA ALA A 193 -24.81 1.01 -7.33
C ALA A 193 -23.86 1.31 -6.16
N GLU A 194 -23.40 0.26 -5.52
CA GLU A 194 -22.33 0.32 -4.54
C GLU A 194 -20.98 0.23 -5.26
N SER A 195 -20.10 1.19 -5.00
CA SER A 195 -18.69 1.11 -5.40
C SER A 195 -17.89 0.41 -4.31
N MET A 196 -17.01 -0.52 -4.70
CA MET A 196 -16.18 -1.30 -3.77
C MET A 196 -15.33 -0.41 -2.84
N ALA A 197 -14.97 0.78 -3.29
CA ALA A 197 -14.17 1.75 -2.54
C ALA A 197 -14.82 2.16 -1.21
N VAL A 198 -16.17 2.20 -1.15
CA VAL A 198 -16.90 2.63 0.06
C VAL A 198 -16.70 1.65 1.22
N PRO A 199 -17.07 0.36 1.10
CA PRO A 199 -16.85 -0.60 2.18
C PRO A 199 -15.35 -0.87 2.41
N MET A 200 -14.48 -0.75 1.40
CA MET A 200 -13.02 -0.83 1.60
C MET A 200 -12.51 0.27 2.52
N MET A 201 -12.87 1.53 2.27
CA MET A 201 -12.40 2.65 3.09
C MET A 201 -12.99 2.61 4.50
N LEU A 202 -14.25 2.20 4.64
CA LEU A 202 -14.82 1.97 5.98
C LEU A 202 -14.11 0.84 6.71
N LEU A 203 -13.83 -0.29 6.06
CA LEU A 203 -13.05 -1.38 6.67
C LEU A 203 -11.69 -0.85 7.14
N SER A 204 -10.98 -0.12 6.28
CA SER A 204 -9.69 0.50 6.65
C SER A 204 -9.79 1.43 7.86
N LEU A 205 -10.89 2.16 8.03
CA LEU A 205 -11.11 3.00 9.22
C LEU A 205 -11.37 2.17 10.47
N VAL A 206 -12.20 1.12 10.37
CA VAL A 206 -12.43 0.17 11.47
C VAL A 206 -11.09 -0.43 11.93
N GLU A 207 -10.24 -0.84 10.99
CA GLU A 207 -8.91 -1.35 11.31
C GLU A 207 -8.02 -0.32 11.99
N GLN A 208 -8.02 0.92 11.49
CA GLN A 208 -7.19 2.01 12.01
C GLN A 208 -7.59 2.40 13.44
N LEU A 209 -8.90 2.54 13.69
CA LEU A 209 -9.41 2.95 15.00
C LEU A 209 -9.28 1.84 16.03
N GLY A 210 -9.53 0.58 15.64
CA GLY A 210 -9.41 -0.57 16.55
C GLY A 210 -7.97 -1.05 16.82
N GLU A 211 -6.94 -0.50 16.15
CA GLU A 211 -5.56 -0.92 16.41
C GLU A 211 -5.14 -0.55 17.84
N ALA A 212 -4.77 -1.55 18.65
CA ALA A 212 -4.32 -1.35 20.03
C ALA A 212 -5.31 -0.54 20.90
N ASP A 213 -6.61 -0.63 20.58
CA ASP A 213 -7.72 -0.02 21.32
C ASP A 213 -8.88 -1.02 21.34
N ASP A 214 -8.96 -1.83 22.40
CA ASP A 214 -9.94 -2.92 22.50
C ASP A 214 -11.38 -2.40 22.57
N GLU A 215 -11.59 -1.20 23.12
CA GLU A 215 -12.91 -0.58 23.23
C GLU A 215 -13.44 -0.17 21.86
N LEU A 216 -12.64 0.55 21.08
CA LEU A 216 -13.02 0.91 19.70
C LEU A 216 -13.07 -0.31 18.79
N ALA A 217 -12.16 -1.29 18.96
CA ALA A 217 -12.20 -2.54 18.22
C ALA A 217 -13.51 -3.31 18.46
N GLY A 218 -13.96 -3.39 19.71
CA GLY A 218 -15.24 -3.98 20.06
C GLY A 218 -16.43 -3.20 19.49
N SER A 219 -16.39 -1.87 19.60
CA SER A 219 -17.48 -0.98 19.16
C SER A 219 -17.72 -1.05 17.65
N TYR A 220 -16.66 -1.20 16.85
CA TYR A 220 -16.74 -1.27 15.39
C TYR A 220 -16.71 -2.68 14.81
N ALA A 221 -16.76 -3.73 15.65
CA ALA A 221 -16.66 -5.12 15.18
C ALA A 221 -17.79 -5.49 14.19
N GLU A 222 -19.04 -5.12 14.48
CA GLU A 222 -20.18 -5.37 13.57
C GLU A 222 -20.01 -4.64 12.24
N LEU A 223 -19.54 -3.39 12.28
CA LEU A 223 -19.27 -2.60 11.09
C LEU A 223 -18.15 -3.22 10.26
N GLY A 224 -17.09 -3.73 10.88
CA GLY A 224 -16.01 -4.45 10.20
C GLY A 224 -16.53 -5.70 9.49
N ASP A 225 -17.34 -6.52 10.17
CA ASP A 225 -17.97 -7.69 9.59
C ASP A 225 -18.94 -7.32 8.45
N TRP A 226 -19.68 -6.20 8.59
CA TRP A 226 -20.53 -5.66 7.53
C TRP A 226 -19.71 -5.24 6.31
N CYS A 227 -18.63 -4.46 6.49
CA CYS A 227 -17.77 -4.01 5.41
C CYS A 227 -17.16 -5.19 4.66
N ALA A 228 -16.61 -6.18 5.40
CA ALA A 228 -16.04 -7.38 4.79
C ALA A 228 -17.08 -8.12 3.93
N ARG A 229 -18.31 -8.31 4.44
CA ARG A 229 -19.40 -8.92 3.66
C ARG A 229 -19.76 -8.11 2.42
N ARG A 230 -19.79 -6.77 2.49
CA ARG A 230 -20.05 -5.90 1.33
C ARG A 230 -18.98 -6.06 0.26
N ILE A 231 -17.70 -6.01 0.63
CA ILE A 231 -16.58 -6.21 -0.32
C ILE A 231 -16.69 -7.60 -0.99
N LEU A 232 -17.00 -8.66 -0.23
CA LEU A 232 -17.15 -10.02 -0.79
C LEU A 232 -18.27 -10.12 -1.83
N ARG A 233 -19.31 -9.26 -1.79
CA ARG A 233 -20.36 -9.22 -2.82
C ARG A 233 -19.86 -8.73 -4.18
N HIS A 234 -18.70 -8.08 -4.24
CA HIS A 234 -18.10 -7.68 -5.52
C HIS A 234 -17.52 -8.86 -6.31
N VAL A 235 -17.43 -10.05 -5.71
CA VAL A 235 -17.12 -11.30 -6.42
C VAL A 235 -18.34 -11.77 -7.19
N GLN A 236 -18.27 -11.68 -8.51
CA GLN A 236 -19.38 -11.88 -9.44
C GLN A 236 -19.03 -12.92 -10.50
N ARG A 237 -19.95 -13.13 -11.46
CA ARG A 237 -19.79 -14.10 -12.56
C ARG A 237 -19.47 -15.52 -12.06
N GLY A 238 -20.16 -15.97 -11.00
CA GLY A 238 -19.92 -17.28 -10.40
C GLY A 238 -18.52 -17.42 -9.76
N GLY A 239 -17.94 -16.33 -9.27
CA GLY A 239 -16.62 -16.35 -8.63
C GLY A 239 -15.44 -16.20 -9.59
N GLN A 240 -15.68 -15.65 -10.79
CA GLN A 240 -14.69 -15.50 -11.86
C GLN A 240 -14.31 -14.04 -12.15
N ALA A 241 -14.96 -13.06 -11.50
CA ALA A 241 -14.60 -11.65 -11.65
C ALA A 241 -14.81 -10.88 -10.35
N VAL A 242 -13.93 -9.93 -10.05
CA VAL A 242 -14.17 -8.87 -9.04
C VAL A 242 -14.57 -7.61 -9.79
N LEU A 243 -15.76 -7.07 -9.51
CA LEU A 243 -16.33 -5.90 -10.19
C LEU A 243 -16.26 -4.67 -9.30
N GLU A 244 -15.91 -3.51 -9.87
CA GLU A 244 -15.84 -2.25 -9.11
C GLU A 244 -17.20 -1.78 -8.59
N ASN A 245 -18.27 -2.12 -9.30
CA ASN A 245 -19.63 -1.69 -8.97
C ASN A 245 -20.61 -2.86 -9.04
N VAL A 246 -21.43 -3.00 -8.01
CA VAL A 246 -22.55 -3.95 -7.94
C VAL A 246 -23.81 -3.21 -7.49
N SER A 247 -24.99 -3.82 -7.60
CA SER A 247 -26.19 -3.25 -6.99
C SER A 247 -26.08 -3.23 -5.47
N GLU A 248 -26.92 -2.44 -4.78
CA GLU A 248 -26.98 -2.43 -3.31
C GLU A 248 -27.30 -3.82 -2.71
N ASP A 249 -27.94 -4.69 -3.47
CA ASP A 249 -28.23 -6.07 -3.07
C ASP A 249 -27.07 -7.04 -3.37
N GLY A 250 -26.01 -6.58 -4.04
CA GLY A 250 -24.84 -7.37 -4.39
C GLY A 250 -25.00 -8.16 -5.70
N GLU A 251 -25.84 -7.69 -6.62
CA GLU A 251 -26.02 -8.29 -7.94
C GLU A 251 -25.19 -7.56 -9.01
N GLY A 252 -24.78 -8.30 -10.04
CA GLY A 252 -24.05 -7.73 -11.17
C GLY A 252 -24.88 -6.72 -11.95
N LEU A 253 -24.31 -5.55 -12.22
CA LEU A 253 -24.92 -4.53 -13.06
C LEU A 253 -24.60 -4.75 -14.55
N SER A 254 -25.38 -4.12 -15.43
CA SER A 254 -25.15 -4.12 -16.87
C SER A 254 -24.36 -2.89 -17.34
N GLY A 255 -23.98 -2.86 -18.61
CA GLY A 255 -23.25 -1.76 -19.23
C GLY A 255 -21.81 -1.60 -18.73
N CYS A 256 -21.13 -0.53 -19.15
CA CYS A 256 -19.74 -0.27 -18.77
C CYS A 256 -19.55 -0.16 -17.25
N LEU A 257 -20.52 0.40 -16.53
CA LEU A 257 -20.47 0.53 -15.07
C LEU A 257 -20.36 -0.83 -14.38
N GLY A 258 -21.21 -1.78 -14.78
CA GLY A 258 -21.28 -3.10 -14.17
C GLY A 258 -20.21 -4.08 -14.63
N ARG A 259 -19.50 -3.80 -15.71
CA ARG A 259 -18.37 -4.64 -16.17
C ARG A 259 -17.01 -4.09 -15.76
N HIS A 260 -16.97 -2.91 -15.15
CA HIS A 260 -15.72 -2.25 -14.79
C HIS A 260 -14.94 -3.05 -13.75
N GLN A 261 -13.66 -3.29 -14.02
CA GLN A 261 -12.72 -3.91 -13.09
C GLN A 261 -11.48 -3.04 -12.90
N ASN A 262 -10.94 -3.05 -11.69
CA ASN A 262 -9.64 -2.49 -11.37
C ASN A 262 -8.81 -3.56 -10.61
N PRO A 263 -7.83 -4.21 -11.25
CA PRO A 263 -7.02 -5.25 -10.61
C PRO A 263 -6.28 -4.78 -9.36
N GLY A 264 -5.77 -3.54 -9.37
CA GLY A 264 -5.08 -2.95 -8.23
C GLY A 264 -6.01 -2.77 -7.02
N HIS A 265 -7.24 -2.34 -7.26
CA HIS A 265 -8.24 -2.12 -6.21
C HIS A 265 -8.71 -3.44 -5.61
N ALA A 266 -8.90 -4.48 -6.43
CA ALA A 266 -9.19 -5.83 -5.96
C ALA A 266 -8.06 -6.38 -5.07
N LEU A 267 -6.79 -6.15 -5.43
CA LEU A 267 -5.64 -6.53 -4.62
C LEU A 267 -5.56 -5.76 -3.30
N GLU A 268 -5.88 -4.46 -3.31
CA GLU A 268 -5.97 -3.64 -2.10
C GLU A 268 -7.07 -4.12 -1.16
N ALA A 269 -8.27 -4.38 -1.70
CA ALA A 269 -9.38 -4.99 -0.98
C ALA A 269 -8.99 -6.35 -0.40
N GLY A 270 -8.22 -7.13 -1.16
CA GLY A 270 -7.74 -8.44 -0.77
C GLY A 270 -6.90 -8.40 0.49
N TRP A 271 -5.91 -7.50 0.59
CA TRP A 271 -5.09 -7.45 1.80
C TRP A 271 -5.80 -6.81 2.99
N PHE A 272 -6.77 -5.90 2.77
CA PHE A 272 -7.68 -5.46 3.84
C PHE A 272 -8.52 -6.63 4.40
N LEU A 273 -9.15 -7.40 3.51
CA LEU A 273 -9.93 -8.57 3.89
C LEU A 273 -9.07 -9.65 4.56
N LEU A 274 -7.83 -9.84 4.09
CA LEU A 274 -6.90 -10.79 4.66
C LEU A 274 -6.55 -10.41 6.11
N ARG A 275 -6.25 -9.14 6.37
CA ARG A 275 -5.99 -8.66 7.73
C ARG A 275 -7.22 -8.81 8.63
N HIS A 276 -8.42 -8.51 8.11
CA HIS A 276 -9.66 -8.77 8.82
C HIS A 276 -9.85 -10.26 9.14
N ALA A 277 -9.63 -11.16 8.18
CA ALA A 277 -9.75 -12.61 8.36
C ALA A 277 -8.78 -13.16 9.42
N VAL A 278 -7.54 -12.66 9.45
CA VAL A 278 -6.53 -13.02 10.44
C VAL A 278 -6.98 -12.64 11.85
N ARG A 279 -7.49 -11.41 12.05
CA ARG A 279 -8.01 -10.99 13.37
C ARG A 279 -9.19 -11.83 13.83
N ARG A 280 -10.05 -12.28 12.90
CA ARG A 280 -11.18 -13.16 13.19
C ARG A 280 -10.79 -14.62 13.37
N GLY A 281 -9.56 -14.99 13.05
CA GLY A 281 -9.11 -16.39 13.05
C GLY A 281 -9.90 -17.26 12.07
N ASP A 282 -10.32 -16.70 10.91
CA ASP A 282 -11.15 -17.40 9.93
C ASP A 282 -10.31 -17.93 8.74
N PRO A 283 -9.89 -19.21 8.77
CA PRO A 283 -9.10 -19.79 7.70
C PRO A 283 -9.89 -19.97 6.38
N LYS A 284 -11.23 -20.07 6.44
CA LYS A 284 -12.06 -20.21 5.23
C LYS A 284 -12.14 -18.88 4.49
N LEU A 285 -12.36 -17.79 5.23
CA LEU A 285 -12.33 -16.45 4.66
C LEU A 285 -10.95 -16.14 4.09
N ARG A 286 -9.88 -16.45 4.83
CA ARG A 286 -8.49 -16.29 4.34
C ARG A 286 -8.27 -16.98 2.99
N ALA A 287 -8.61 -18.27 2.88
CA ALA A 287 -8.45 -19.02 1.65
C ALA A 287 -9.28 -18.45 0.49
N HIS A 288 -10.51 -18.03 0.77
CA HIS A 288 -11.39 -17.40 -0.21
C HIS A 288 -10.82 -16.06 -0.72
N VAL A 289 -10.28 -15.23 0.18
CA VAL A 289 -9.67 -13.95 -0.16
C VAL A 289 -8.43 -14.13 -1.04
N ILE A 290 -7.56 -15.09 -0.69
CA ILE A 290 -6.37 -15.42 -1.50
C ILE A 290 -6.78 -15.83 -2.92
N ASP A 291 -7.80 -16.69 -3.07
CA ASP A 291 -8.26 -17.11 -4.38
C ASP A 291 -8.91 -15.96 -5.17
N LYS A 292 -9.85 -15.24 -4.56
CA LYS A 292 -10.74 -14.30 -5.27
C LYS A 292 -10.24 -12.87 -5.39
N PHE A 293 -9.45 -12.40 -4.42
CA PHE A 293 -8.98 -11.01 -4.39
C PHE A 293 -7.46 -10.88 -4.61
N LEU A 294 -6.70 -11.97 -4.54
CA LEU A 294 -5.27 -11.96 -4.88
C LEU A 294 -5.01 -12.64 -6.22
N LEU A 295 -5.16 -13.97 -6.29
CA LEU A 295 -4.78 -14.76 -7.45
C LEU A 295 -5.62 -14.44 -8.69
N LEU A 296 -6.94 -14.36 -8.55
CA LEU A 296 -7.86 -14.07 -9.64
C LEU A 296 -7.56 -12.71 -10.33
N PRO A 297 -7.59 -11.56 -9.63
CA PRO A 297 -7.34 -10.26 -10.27
C PRO A 297 -5.90 -10.10 -10.78
N PHE A 298 -4.92 -10.77 -10.17
CA PHE A 298 -3.56 -10.77 -10.71
C PHE A 298 -3.47 -11.52 -12.04
N ARG A 299 -4.08 -12.72 -12.13
CA ARG A 299 -4.10 -13.51 -13.37
C ARG A 299 -4.80 -12.79 -14.52
N SER A 300 -5.91 -12.12 -14.25
CA SER A 300 -6.62 -11.35 -15.29
C SER A 300 -5.94 -10.01 -15.59
N GLY A 301 -5.37 -9.35 -14.58
CA GLY A 301 -4.85 -7.99 -14.67
C GLY A 301 -3.42 -7.86 -15.17
N TRP A 302 -2.60 -8.90 -15.06
CA TRP A 302 -1.20 -8.84 -15.48
C TRP A 302 -1.07 -8.85 -17.01
N ASP A 303 -0.37 -7.86 -17.56
CA ASP A 303 -0.12 -7.75 -19.00
C ASP A 303 0.96 -8.76 -19.44
N PRO A 304 0.63 -9.79 -20.24
CA PRO A 304 1.60 -10.81 -20.64
C PRO A 304 2.66 -10.27 -21.62
N ASP A 305 2.35 -9.18 -22.36
CA ASP A 305 3.23 -8.66 -23.42
C ASP A 305 4.32 -7.73 -22.85
N HIS A 306 3.97 -6.96 -21.82
CA HIS A 306 4.83 -5.91 -21.28
C HIS A 306 5.10 -6.01 -19.78
N GLY A 307 4.45 -6.95 -19.09
CA GLY A 307 4.44 -7.04 -17.63
C GLY A 307 3.65 -5.90 -16.98
N GLY A 308 3.43 -6.02 -15.67
CA GLY A 308 2.69 -5.05 -14.88
C GLY A 308 1.17 -5.16 -15.05
N LEU A 309 0.45 -4.71 -14.04
CA LEU A 309 -1.00 -4.71 -13.99
C LEU A 309 -1.58 -3.60 -14.89
N PHE A 310 -2.57 -3.95 -15.70
CA PHE A 310 -3.46 -2.97 -16.33
C PHE A 310 -4.17 -2.13 -15.26
N TYR A 311 -4.47 -0.88 -15.59
CA TYR A 311 -5.16 0.00 -14.65
C TYR A 311 -6.65 -0.34 -14.55
N PHE A 312 -7.30 -0.54 -15.70
CA PHE A 312 -8.72 -0.92 -15.77
C PHE A 312 -8.95 -2.04 -16.78
N GLN A 313 -9.99 -2.85 -16.55
CA GLN A 313 -10.44 -3.89 -17.47
C GLN A 313 -11.98 -3.91 -17.56
N ASP A 314 -12.49 -4.60 -18.57
CA ASP A 314 -13.91 -4.92 -18.72
C ASP A 314 -14.08 -6.44 -18.52
N ALA A 315 -14.99 -6.84 -17.63
CA ALA A 315 -15.20 -8.22 -17.23
C ALA A 315 -15.65 -9.16 -18.35
N ASP A 316 -16.22 -8.62 -19.44
CA ASP A 316 -16.63 -9.40 -20.59
C ASP A 316 -15.58 -9.36 -21.72
N GLY A 317 -14.37 -8.83 -21.44
CA GLY A 317 -13.26 -8.78 -22.39
C GLY A 317 -13.39 -7.70 -23.47
N LEU A 318 -14.31 -6.76 -23.29
CA LEU A 318 -14.50 -5.63 -24.20
C LEU A 318 -13.44 -4.54 -23.99
N CYS A 319 -13.31 -3.61 -24.94
CA CYS A 319 -12.45 -2.45 -24.76
C CYS A 319 -13.01 -1.54 -23.63
N PRO A 320 -12.23 -1.26 -22.56
CA PRO A 320 -12.69 -0.35 -21.50
C PRO A 320 -12.89 1.08 -22.01
N THR A 321 -13.79 1.82 -21.36
CA THR A 321 -14.12 3.21 -21.75
C THR A 321 -13.08 4.24 -21.30
N GLN A 322 -12.27 3.92 -20.30
CA GLN A 322 -11.23 4.80 -19.76
C GLN A 322 -10.04 4.84 -20.71
N LEU A 323 -9.60 6.02 -21.14
CA LEU A 323 -8.46 6.15 -22.08
C LEU A 323 -7.16 5.59 -21.49
N GLU A 324 -7.04 5.68 -20.17
CA GLU A 324 -5.90 5.24 -19.38
C GLU A 324 -5.94 3.75 -18.98
N TRP A 325 -6.92 2.97 -19.45
CA TRP A 325 -7.11 1.58 -18.98
C TRP A 325 -5.85 0.71 -19.09
N ALA A 326 -5.06 0.92 -20.15
CA ALA A 326 -3.85 0.14 -20.42
C ALA A 326 -2.59 0.68 -19.71
N MET A 327 -2.67 1.83 -19.04
CA MET A 327 -1.55 2.43 -18.31
C MET A 327 -1.12 1.55 -17.14
N LYS A 328 0.15 1.69 -16.75
CA LYS A 328 0.71 1.02 -15.57
C LYS A 328 0.94 2.09 -14.50
N LEU A 329 0.09 2.09 -13.49
CA LEU A 329 0.18 3.05 -12.38
C LEU A 329 1.02 2.48 -11.24
N TRP A 330 1.64 3.34 -10.44
CA TRP A 330 2.47 2.92 -9.31
C TRP A 330 1.68 2.16 -8.24
N TRP A 331 0.47 2.63 -7.90
CA TRP A 331 -0.25 2.15 -6.73
C TRP A 331 -0.80 0.72 -6.88
N PRO A 332 -1.34 0.26 -8.03
CA PRO A 332 -1.75 -1.14 -8.17
C PRO A 332 -0.61 -2.12 -7.87
N HIS A 333 0.62 -1.73 -8.22
CA HIS A 333 1.80 -2.55 -7.99
C HIS A 333 2.27 -2.50 -6.54
N SER A 334 2.19 -1.34 -5.87
CA SER A 334 2.48 -1.24 -4.44
C SER A 334 1.48 -2.06 -3.61
N GLU A 335 0.20 -2.03 -3.97
CA GLU A 335 -0.83 -2.85 -3.30
C GLU A 335 -0.66 -4.34 -3.58
N ALA A 336 -0.26 -4.71 -4.80
CA ALA A 336 0.09 -6.08 -5.13
C ALA A 336 1.27 -6.61 -4.30
N MET A 337 2.33 -5.80 -4.11
CA MET A 337 3.46 -6.17 -3.26
C MET A 337 3.00 -6.46 -1.81
N ILE A 338 2.18 -5.57 -1.23
CA ILE A 338 1.60 -5.79 0.10
C ILE A 338 0.78 -7.08 0.12
N ALA A 339 -0.15 -7.24 -0.83
CA ALA A 339 -1.11 -8.33 -0.83
C ALA A 339 -0.44 -9.70 -0.94
N PHE A 340 0.52 -9.86 -1.85
CA PHE A 340 1.19 -11.14 -2.05
C PHE A 340 2.15 -11.50 -0.92
N LEU A 341 2.87 -10.52 -0.37
CA LEU A 341 3.74 -10.76 0.78
C LEU A 341 2.93 -11.10 2.03
N MET A 342 1.81 -10.40 2.27
CA MET A 342 0.88 -10.73 3.36
C MET A 342 0.24 -12.10 3.15
N GLY A 343 -0.22 -12.39 1.92
CA GLY A 343 -0.76 -13.69 1.55
C GLY A 343 0.21 -14.83 1.85
N TYR A 344 1.50 -14.65 1.52
CA TYR A 344 2.55 -15.60 1.87
C TYR A 344 2.73 -15.72 3.39
N SER A 345 2.90 -14.60 4.11
CA SER A 345 3.08 -14.59 5.57
C SER A 345 1.97 -15.32 6.35
N GLU A 346 0.74 -15.30 5.82
CA GLU A 346 -0.44 -15.88 6.46
C GLU A 346 -0.79 -17.31 6.03
N SER A 347 -0.19 -17.81 4.94
CA SER A 347 -0.51 -19.13 4.38
C SER A 347 0.69 -20.06 4.21
N GLY A 348 1.90 -19.52 4.09
CA GLY A 348 3.11 -20.27 3.71
C GLY A 348 3.12 -20.75 2.25
N ASP A 349 2.17 -20.33 1.41
CA ASP A 349 2.11 -20.73 0.01
C ASP A 349 3.20 -20.02 -0.82
N SER A 350 4.23 -20.77 -1.23
CA SER A 350 5.36 -20.25 -2.01
C SER A 350 4.96 -19.72 -3.39
N ALA A 351 3.78 -20.09 -3.93
CA ALA A 351 3.27 -19.48 -5.15
C ALA A 351 3.01 -17.97 -4.97
N LEU A 352 2.52 -17.56 -3.80
CA LEU A 352 2.28 -16.15 -3.47
C LEU A 352 3.61 -15.40 -3.33
N LEU A 353 4.62 -16.02 -2.71
CA LEU A 353 5.96 -15.43 -2.59
C LEU A 353 6.61 -15.22 -3.97
N ASN A 354 6.46 -16.17 -4.88
CA ASN A 354 6.96 -16.03 -6.25
C ASN A 354 6.27 -14.87 -7.00
N ILE A 355 4.96 -14.69 -6.80
CA ILE A 355 4.24 -13.55 -7.37
C ILE A 355 4.70 -12.23 -6.73
N PHE A 356 4.94 -12.20 -5.41
CA PHE A 356 5.54 -11.04 -4.75
C PHE A 356 6.87 -10.67 -5.42
N TYR A 357 7.78 -11.63 -5.64
CA TYR A 357 9.04 -11.36 -6.34
C TYR A 357 8.82 -10.86 -7.76
N GLN A 358 7.87 -11.42 -8.52
CA GLN A 358 7.54 -10.95 -9.85
C GLN A 358 7.08 -9.48 -9.86
N VAL A 359 6.17 -9.11 -8.96
CA VAL A 359 5.64 -7.75 -8.84
C VAL A 359 6.72 -6.79 -8.34
N ALA A 360 7.44 -7.17 -7.28
CA ALA A 360 8.47 -6.35 -6.68
C ALA A 360 9.61 -6.09 -7.68
N GLU A 361 10.08 -7.13 -8.39
CA GLU A 361 11.07 -6.96 -9.46
C GLU A 361 10.53 -6.02 -10.54
N TYR A 362 9.33 -6.26 -11.09
CA TYR A 362 8.78 -5.36 -12.12
C TYR A 362 8.74 -3.90 -11.64
N THR A 363 8.34 -3.68 -10.39
CA THR A 363 8.17 -2.33 -9.83
C THR A 363 9.52 -1.63 -9.60
N PHE A 364 10.53 -2.38 -9.14
CA PHE A 364 11.87 -1.89 -8.83
C PHE A 364 12.82 -1.89 -10.03
N ARG A 365 12.48 -2.56 -11.13
CA ARG A 365 13.39 -2.94 -12.22
C ARG A 365 14.07 -1.75 -12.92
N GLN A 366 15.36 -1.96 -13.20
CA GLN A 366 16.16 -1.24 -14.17
C GLN A 366 15.97 -1.84 -15.57
N ARG A 367 15.58 -1.05 -16.56
CA ARG A 367 15.51 -1.47 -17.97
C ARG A 367 16.64 -0.82 -18.74
N TYR A 368 17.32 -1.61 -19.57
CA TYR A 368 18.22 -1.07 -20.61
C TYR A 368 17.41 -0.86 -21.88
N LEU A 369 17.24 0.38 -22.32
CA LEU A 369 16.75 0.69 -23.66
C LEU A 369 17.95 0.75 -24.60
N GLN A 370 17.96 -0.13 -25.61
CA GLN A 370 18.81 0.05 -26.79
C GLN A 370 18.31 1.27 -27.57
N SER A 371 19.12 2.33 -27.66
CA SER A 371 18.89 3.37 -28.65
C SER A 371 19.38 2.87 -30.01
N HIS A 372 18.49 2.87 -31.01
CA HIS A 372 18.90 2.72 -32.41
C HIS A 372 19.27 4.12 -32.92
N PRO A 373 20.43 4.31 -33.58
CA PRO A 373 20.74 5.59 -34.20
C PRO A 373 19.64 5.94 -35.19
N ARG A 374 19.15 7.19 -35.16
CA ARG A 374 18.31 7.71 -36.23
C ARG A 374 19.09 7.58 -37.54
N GLN A 375 18.54 6.86 -38.51
CA GLN A 375 19.02 6.94 -39.89
C GLN A 375 18.60 8.30 -40.43
N ASP A 376 19.48 9.28 -40.33
CA ASP A 376 19.37 10.46 -41.17
C ASP A 376 19.62 10.04 -42.64
N SER A 377 18.75 10.54 -43.52
CA SER A 377 18.68 10.27 -44.96
C SER A 377 20.03 10.47 -45.68
N PRO A 378 20.31 9.78 -46.80
CA PRO A 378 21.67 9.64 -47.32
C PRO A 378 22.14 10.91 -48.05
N LEU A 379 23.17 11.56 -47.51
CA LEU A 379 23.96 12.54 -48.25
C LEU A 379 25.46 12.20 -48.20
N LYS A 380 25.92 11.73 -49.36
CA LYS A 380 27.27 11.72 -49.93
C LYS A 380 28.37 10.88 -49.26
N GLN A 381 28.91 10.01 -50.11
CA GLN A 381 30.08 9.16 -49.91
C GLN A 381 31.29 9.95 -49.38
N GLY A 382 31.86 9.48 -48.28
CA GLY A 382 33.11 9.96 -47.71
C GLY A 382 33.50 9.07 -46.55
N THR A 383 34.52 8.24 -46.76
CA THR A 383 35.08 7.26 -45.82
C THR A 383 35.39 7.84 -44.44
N ARG A 384 34.73 7.33 -43.39
CA ARG A 384 35.27 7.22 -42.02
C ARG A 384 34.50 6.15 -41.25
N SER A 385 35.21 5.12 -40.82
CA SER A 385 34.73 4.11 -39.87
C SER A 385 34.55 4.78 -38.50
N SER A 386 33.31 5.17 -38.19
CA SER A 386 32.91 5.50 -36.82
C SER A 386 32.35 4.23 -36.18
N LYS A 387 33.08 3.65 -35.21
CA LYS A 387 32.52 2.67 -34.28
C LYS A 387 31.34 3.35 -33.57
N GLY A 388 30.11 2.98 -33.94
CA GLY A 388 28.91 3.50 -33.29
C GLY A 388 28.91 3.08 -31.83
N ILE A 389 28.99 4.05 -30.92
CA ILE A 389 28.76 3.81 -29.49
C ILE A 389 27.25 3.61 -29.34
N THR A 390 26.82 2.36 -29.16
CA THR A 390 25.43 2.08 -28.74
C THR A 390 25.24 2.64 -27.34
N CYS A 391 24.56 3.77 -27.23
CA CYS A 391 24.24 4.37 -25.94
C CYS A 391 22.99 3.65 -25.37
N TYR A 392 23.18 2.84 -24.34
CA TYR A 392 22.06 2.23 -23.63
C TYR A 392 21.46 3.29 -22.70
N LYS A 393 20.21 3.69 -22.94
CA LYS A 393 19.51 4.55 -22.00
C LYS A 393 18.89 3.66 -20.94
N VAL A 394 19.40 3.74 -19.72
CA VAL A 394 18.78 3.06 -18.59
C VAL A 394 17.48 3.79 -18.23
N THR A 395 16.37 3.07 -18.17
CA THR A 395 15.08 3.59 -17.67
C THR A 395 14.52 2.63 -16.64
N TRP A 396 14.10 3.16 -15.51
CA TRP A 396 13.44 2.38 -14.47
C TRP A 396 11.94 2.36 -14.73
N GLN A 397 11.25 1.32 -14.25
CA GLN A 397 9.80 1.24 -14.42
C GLN A 397 9.14 2.36 -13.61
N PHE A 398 9.14 2.27 -12.27
CA PHE A 398 8.59 3.34 -11.42
C PHE A 398 9.66 4.16 -10.69
N ARG A 399 10.68 3.53 -10.12
CA ARG A 399 11.71 4.24 -9.32
C ARG A 399 12.44 5.29 -10.14
N ASP A 400 12.83 6.41 -9.53
CA ASP A 400 13.70 7.40 -10.16
C ASP A 400 14.93 7.65 -9.28
N PRO A 401 16.00 6.86 -9.42
CA PRO A 401 17.18 6.98 -8.57
C PRO A 401 17.96 8.28 -8.78
N GLU A 402 17.63 9.06 -9.82
CA GLU A 402 18.24 10.37 -10.06
C GLU A 402 17.77 11.42 -9.04
N TYR A 403 16.49 11.38 -8.67
CA TYR A 403 15.86 12.41 -7.81
C TYR A 403 15.14 11.83 -6.58
N GLY A 404 15.11 10.51 -6.41
CA GLY A 404 14.29 9.85 -5.40
C GLY A 404 12.81 9.79 -5.77
N GLU A 405 12.04 9.05 -4.97
CA GLU A 405 10.63 8.73 -5.24
C GLU A 405 10.38 8.01 -6.57
N TRP A 406 9.13 7.63 -6.78
CA TRP A 406 8.66 6.88 -7.93
C TRP A 406 7.86 7.79 -8.86
N PHE A 407 8.02 7.59 -10.16
CA PHE A 407 7.01 8.00 -11.13
C PHE A 407 5.67 7.35 -10.81
N GLY A 408 4.58 8.09 -11.03
CA GLY A 408 3.24 7.53 -10.88
C GLY A 408 2.75 6.78 -12.12
N TYR A 409 3.08 7.29 -13.31
CA TYR A 409 2.27 7.00 -14.50
C TYR A 409 3.16 6.54 -15.64
N LEU A 410 3.00 5.28 -16.03
CA LEU A 410 3.63 4.71 -17.21
C LEU A 410 2.57 4.38 -18.26
N ASN A 411 2.97 4.44 -19.53
CA ASN A 411 2.16 3.87 -20.60
C ASN A 411 2.18 2.33 -20.52
N ARG A 412 1.44 1.65 -21.41
CA ARG A 412 1.33 0.18 -21.41
C ARG A 412 2.69 -0.51 -21.48
N GLU A 413 3.61 -0.01 -22.31
CA GLU A 413 4.93 -0.60 -22.52
C GLU A 413 5.92 -0.35 -21.35
N GLY A 414 5.48 0.32 -20.28
CA GLY A 414 6.27 0.66 -19.11
C GLY A 414 7.17 1.89 -19.29
N LYS A 415 6.91 2.74 -20.29
CA LYS A 415 7.63 4.02 -20.45
C LYS A 415 6.95 5.10 -19.62
N ILE A 416 7.75 5.99 -19.03
CA ILE A 416 7.28 7.14 -18.26
C ILE A 416 6.34 8.00 -19.12
N ALA A 417 5.07 8.07 -18.72
CA ALA A 417 4.05 8.88 -19.38
C ALA A 417 3.98 10.28 -18.76
N LEU A 418 4.05 10.37 -17.43
CA LEU A 418 4.15 11.64 -16.70
C LEU A 418 5.34 11.59 -15.75
N THR A 419 6.15 12.65 -15.77
CA THR A 419 7.40 12.73 -14.99
C THR A 419 7.20 13.21 -13.54
N ILE A 420 5.98 13.61 -13.17
CA ILE A 420 5.65 14.12 -11.83
C ILE A 420 5.87 13.04 -10.76
N LYS A 421 6.39 13.45 -9.60
CA LYS A 421 6.52 12.58 -8.41
C LYS A 421 5.32 12.69 -7.48
N GLY A 422 4.56 13.78 -7.58
CA GLY A 422 3.27 13.92 -6.95
C GLY A 422 2.31 14.78 -7.77
N GLY A 423 1.03 14.75 -7.39
CA GLY A 423 -0.01 15.55 -8.03
C GLY A 423 -1.36 15.38 -7.36
N PRO A 424 -2.47 15.54 -8.10
CA PRO A 424 -3.82 15.47 -7.53
C PRO A 424 -4.18 14.16 -6.81
N PHE A 425 -3.55 13.05 -7.21
CA PHE A 425 -3.86 11.70 -6.69
C PHE A 425 -2.62 10.92 -6.21
N LYS A 426 -1.40 11.45 -6.38
CA LYS A 426 -0.15 10.85 -5.88
C LYS A 426 0.46 11.75 -4.82
N GLY A 427 0.63 11.20 -3.63
CA GLY A 427 1.26 11.84 -2.48
C GLY A 427 2.07 10.84 -1.64
N CYS A 428 2.55 11.28 -0.48
CA CYS A 428 3.25 10.47 0.51
C CYS A 428 2.31 9.44 1.16
N PHE A 429 2.00 8.35 0.46
CA PHE A 429 1.07 7.32 0.94
C PHE A 429 1.38 5.92 0.41
N HIS A 430 0.90 5.56 -0.79
CA HIS A 430 0.96 4.19 -1.31
C HIS A 430 2.39 3.62 -1.34
N VAL A 431 3.36 4.42 -1.82
CA VAL A 431 4.78 4.00 -1.89
C VAL A 431 5.37 3.80 -0.49
N PRO A 432 5.46 4.82 0.39
CA PRO A 432 6.04 4.62 1.72
C PRO A 432 5.26 3.61 2.58
N ARG A 433 3.92 3.53 2.47
CA ARG A 433 3.12 2.50 3.16
C ARG A 433 3.50 1.10 2.71
N CYS A 434 3.58 0.87 1.41
CA CYS A 434 3.97 -0.41 0.84
C CYS A 434 5.35 -0.83 1.32
N LEU A 435 6.34 0.07 1.23
CA LEU A 435 7.70 -0.23 1.62
C LEU A 435 7.81 -0.53 3.13
N ALA A 436 7.17 0.28 3.98
CA ALA A 436 7.16 0.06 5.42
C ALA A 436 6.46 -1.26 5.80
N MET A 437 5.32 -1.57 5.19
CA MET A 437 4.62 -2.83 5.46
C MET A 437 5.40 -4.05 4.94
N CYS A 438 6.06 -3.93 3.78
CA CYS A 438 6.90 -5.01 3.27
C CYS A 438 8.11 -5.24 4.17
N GLU A 439 8.75 -4.17 4.65
CA GLU A 439 9.84 -4.24 5.62
C GLU A 439 9.41 -4.97 6.90
N GLU A 440 8.29 -4.58 7.51
CA GLU A 440 7.74 -5.21 8.72
C GLU A 440 7.49 -6.70 8.48
N MET A 441 6.79 -7.06 7.39
CA MET A 441 6.48 -8.46 7.08
C MET A 441 7.72 -9.30 6.75
N LEU A 442 8.70 -8.74 6.03
CA LEU A 442 9.96 -9.44 5.75
C LEU A 442 10.77 -9.65 7.02
N SER A 443 10.80 -8.67 7.92
CA SER A 443 11.42 -8.81 9.24
C SER A 443 10.78 -9.94 10.04
N ASP A 444 9.45 -9.99 10.08
CA ASP A 444 8.71 -11.06 10.76
C ASP A 444 8.98 -12.43 10.15
N LEU A 445 8.99 -12.55 8.82
CA LEU A 445 9.31 -13.80 8.12
C LEU A 445 10.74 -14.28 8.42
N LEU A 446 11.73 -13.38 8.34
CA LEU A 446 13.13 -13.70 8.63
C LEU A 446 13.34 -14.13 10.08
N SER A 447 12.59 -13.55 11.02
CA SER A 447 12.63 -13.95 12.43
C SER A 447 12.16 -15.39 12.65
N ARG A 448 11.16 -15.85 11.87
CA ARG A 448 10.65 -17.23 11.91
C ARG A 448 11.57 -18.22 11.22
N LEU A 449 12.35 -17.76 10.23
CA LEU A 449 13.32 -18.57 9.48
C LEU A 449 14.71 -18.63 10.15
N ALA A 450 14.92 -17.89 11.25
CA ALA A 450 16.17 -17.97 12.01
C ALA A 450 16.32 -19.37 12.63
N PRO A 451 17.51 -20.01 12.57
CA PRO A 451 17.73 -21.25 13.30
C PRO A 451 17.47 -21.02 14.79
N ALA A 452 16.74 -21.92 15.44
CA ALA A 452 16.57 -21.88 16.89
C ALA A 452 17.96 -21.74 17.53
N SER A 453 18.18 -20.65 18.26
CA SER A 453 19.43 -20.44 19.00
C SER A 453 19.69 -21.70 19.83
N ALA A 454 20.86 -22.31 19.64
CA ALA A 454 21.27 -23.47 20.44
C ALA A 454 21.03 -23.17 21.93
N PRO A 455 20.44 -24.11 22.71
CA PRO A 455 20.25 -23.88 24.12
C PRO A 455 21.59 -23.50 24.76
N ALA A 456 21.59 -22.43 25.54
CA ALA A 456 22.76 -21.98 26.28
C ALA A 456 23.41 -23.18 26.98
N PRO A 457 24.75 -23.32 26.95
CA PRO A 457 25.41 -24.46 27.56
C PRO A 457 24.99 -24.52 29.04
N ALA A 458 24.46 -25.67 29.44
CA ALA A 458 24.09 -25.93 30.82
C ALA A 458 25.27 -25.56 31.71
N LEU A 459 25.05 -24.63 32.64
CA LEU A 459 25.98 -24.33 33.72
C LEU A 459 26.40 -25.65 34.34
N SER A 460 27.67 -26.03 34.17
CA SER A 460 28.19 -27.25 34.77
C SER A 460 27.96 -27.17 36.27
N ALA A 461 27.40 -28.25 36.81
CA ALA A 461 27.20 -28.40 38.24
C ALA A 461 28.54 -28.15 38.96
N ARG A 462 28.59 -27.06 39.73
CA ARG A 462 29.67 -26.85 40.69
C ARG A 462 29.68 -28.04 41.64
N SER A 463 30.83 -28.71 41.71
CA SER A 463 31.13 -29.72 42.72
C SER A 463 30.80 -29.20 44.13
N PRO A 464 30.27 -30.05 45.03
CA PRO A 464 29.97 -29.63 46.39
C PRO A 464 31.26 -29.26 47.13
N PRO A 465 31.23 -28.26 48.04
CA PRO A 465 32.38 -27.90 48.84
C PRO A 465 32.73 -29.04 49.81
N ALA A 466 34.02 -29.32 49.93
CA ALA A 466 34.56 -30.26 50.91
C ALA A 466 34.34 -29.72 52.34
N ASP A 467 33.80 -30.59 53.18
CA ASP A 467 33.55 -30.39 54.61
C ASP A 467 34.87 -30.27 55.40
N PRO A 468 35.13 -29.19 56.15
CA PRO A 468 36.32 -29.06 56.98
C PRO A 468 35.99 -29.47 58.43
N ALA A 469 36.25 -30.73 58.79
CA ALA A 469 36.27 -31.12 60.19
C ALA A 469 37.41 -32.10 60.53
N ARG A 470 38.22 -31.66 61.51
CA ARG A 470 39.26 -32.37 62.28
C ARG A 470 40.61 -32.51 61.56
N ARG A 471 41.72 -31.96 62.08
CA ARG A 471 42.28 -32.18 63.42
C ARG A 471 43.34 -31.11 63.72
N GLY A 472 43.25 -30.51 64.90
CA GLY A 472 44.43 -30.05 65.61
C GLY A 472 45.07 -31.23 66.35
N ALA A 473 46.39 -31.30 66.29
CA ALA A 473 47.27 -31.84 67.30
C ALA A 473 48.62 -31.13 67.12
N GLU A 474 49.11 -30.57 68.22
CA GLU A 474 50.36 -29.82 68.44
C GLU A 474 50.39 -28.33 68.06
#